data_AF-A0A9E1SB14-F1
#
_entry.id   AF-A0A9E1SB14-F1
#
_cell.length_a   1.000
_cell.length_b   1.000
_cell.length_c   1.000
_cell.angle_alpha   90.00
_cell.angle_beta   90.00
_cell.angle_gamma   90.00
#
_symmetry.space_group_name_H-M   'P 1'
#
loop_
_entity.id
_entity.type
_entity.pdbx_description
1 polymer ?
#
loop_
_entity_poly.entity_id
_entity_poly.type
_entity_poly.pdbx_seq_one_letter_code
_entity_poly.pdbx_strand_id
1 'polypeptide(L)'
;MASKRTFKRHLNEMVFDIVEECFFLQLTDETKIKDTDKLIDEAATFQDDVLSKVYKSKSKKEFSEITVHVNEKAQYFVEKLNKLNK
;
A
#
# COMPACT_ATOMS: atom_id res chain seq x y z
N MET A 1 11.44 -17.31 10.25
CA MET A 1 11.64 -15.85 10.19
C MET A 1 10.32 -15.15 10.53
N ALA A 2 10.08 -14.90 11.82
CA ALA A 2 8.85 -14.21 12.26
C ALA A 2 8.67 -12.85 11.58
N SER A 3 9.78 -12.13 11.31
CA SER A 3 9.79 -10.81 10.70
C SER A 3 9.16 -10.73 9.30
N LYS A 4 9.46 -11.68 8.40
CA LYS A 4 8.91 -11.65 7.03
C LYS A 4 7.40 -11.94 7.01
N ARG A 5 6.94 -12.85 7.87
CA ARG A 5 5.51 -13.18 7.97
C ARG A 5 4.73 -11.99 8.53
N THR A 6 5.23 -11.37 9.60
CA THR A 6 4.62 -10.17 10.18
C THR A 6 4.60 -9.01 9.20
N PHE A 7 5.69 -8.79 8.44
CA PHE A 7 5.74 -7.73 7.43
C PHE A 7 4.73 -7.92 6.31
N LYS A 8 4.60 -9.14 5.76
CA LYS A 8 3.57 -9.40 4.74
C LYS A 8 2.17 -9.13 5.27
N ARG A 9 1.92 -9.48 6.54
CA ARG A 9 0.65 -9.20 7.19
C ARG A 9 0.41 -7.69 7.31
N HIS A 10 1.37 -6.93 7.81
CA HIS A 10 1.26 -5.47 7.92
C HIS A 10 1.11 -4.79 6.56
N LEU A 11 1.81 -5.28 5.53
CA LEU A 11 1.66 -4.77 4.16
C LEU A 11 0.23 -5.00 3.67
N ASN A 12 -0.31 -6.20 3.87
CA ASN A 12 -1.68 -6.51 3.48
C ASN A 12 -2.68 -5.66 4.26
N GLU A 13 -2.54 -5.54 5.58
CA GLU A 13 -3.40 -4.70 6.43
C GLU A 13 -3.38 -3.24 5.94
N MET A 14 -2.21 -2.67 5.66
CA MET A 14 -2.09 -1.31 5.13
C MET A 14 -2.75 -1.14 3.76
N VAL A 15 -2.59 -2.10 2.84
CA VAL A 15 -3.23 -2.05 1.52
C VAL A 15 -4.75 -2.17 1.66
N PHE A 16 -5.24 -3.04 2.55
CA PHE A 16 -6.66 -3.14 2.85
C PHE A 16 -7.22 -1.81 3.37
N ASP A 17 -6.55 -1.17 4.33
CA ASP A 17 -7.00 0.13 4.85
C ASP A 17 -7.11 1.19 3.75
N ILE A 18 -6.11 1.29 2.86
CA ILE A 18 -6.11 2.21 1.71
C ILE A 18 -7.27 1.91 0.75
N VAL A 19 -7.51 0.63 0.47
CA VAL A 19 -8.55 0.19 -0.46
C VAL A 19 -9.94 0.41 0.13
N GLU A 20 -10.13 0.15 1.42
CA GLU A 20 -11.38 0.43 2.13
C GLU A 20 -11.68 1.92 2.15
N GLU A 21 -10.70 2.78 2.42
CA GLU A 21 -10.88 4.24 2.33
C GLU A 21 -11.22 4.69 0.91
N CYS A 22 -10.58 4.11 -0.11
CA CYS A 22 -10.92 4.37 -1.51
C CYS A 22 -12.37 3.98 -1.82
N PHE A 23 -12.83 2.80 -1.39
CA PHE A 23 -14.22 2.38 -1.58
C PHE A 23 -15.21 3.27 -0.80
N PHE A 24 -14.85 3.69 0.41
CA PHE A 24 -15.67 4.64 1.16
C PHE A 24 -15.83 5.96 0.41
N LEU A 25 -14.74 6.50 -0.15
CA LEU A 25 -14.78 7.71 -0.98
C LEU A 25 -15.66 7.52 -2.22
N GLN A 26 -15.60 6.37 -2.88
CA GLN A 26 -16.46 6.04 -4.02
C GLN A 26 -17.95 6.03 -3.66
N LEU A 27 -18.29 5.51 -2.47
CA LEU A 27 -19.65 5.48 -1.96
C LEU A 27 -20.16 6.88 -1.58
N THR A 28 -19.28 7.74 -1.08
CA THR A 28 -19.65 9.12 -0.71
C THR A 28 -19.65 10.10 -1.88
N ASP A 29 -18.82 9.88 -2.90
CA ASP A 29 -18.62 10.81 -4.00
C ASP A 29 -18.28 10.06 -5.31
N GLU A 30 -19.30 9.82 -6.13
CA GLU A 30 -19.16 9.07 -7.40
C GLU A 30 -18.20 9.75 -8.40
N THR A 31 -17.96 11.05 -8.25
CA THR A 31 -17.05 11.79 -9.13
C THR A 31 -15.59 11.37 -8.95
N LYS A 32 -15.25 10.83 -7.78
CA LYS A 32 -13.90 10.41 -7.40
C LYS A 32 -13.60 8.95 -7.75
N ILE A 33 -14.59 8.20 -8.28
CA ILE A 33 -14.45 6.78 -8.62
C ILE A 33 -13.23 6.50 -9.50
N LYS A 34 -13.01 7.33 -10.52
CA LYS A 34 -11.88 7.14 -11.45
C LYS A 34 -10.52 7.32 -10.77
N ASP A 35 -10.42 8.19 -9.77
CA ASP A 35 -9.16 8.48 -9.10
C ASP A 35 -8.89 7.48 -7.98
N THR A 36 -9.92 7.04 -7.27
CA THR A 36 -9.83 5.96 -6.27
C THR A 36 -9.56 4.60 -6.94
N ASP A 37 -10.16 4.28 -8.09
CA ASP A 37 -9.85 3.04 -8.84
C ASP A 37 -8.37 2.98 -9.23
N LYS A 38 -7.82 4.09 -9.75
CA LYS A 38 -6.38 4.18 -10.06
C LYS A 38 -5.51 3.99 -8.82
N LEU A 39 -5.97 4.48 -7.67
CA LEU A 39 -5.28 4.34 -6.39
C LEU A 39 -5.27 2.90 -5.91
N ILE A 40 -6.39 2.19 -6.06
CA ILE A 40 -6.53 0.76 -5.76
C ILE A 40 -5.60 -0.05 -6.66
N ASP A 41 -5.59 0.22 -7.98
CA ASP A 41 -4.68 -0.45 -8.93
C ASP A 41 -3.21 -0.19 -8.59
N GLU A 42 -2.86 1.05 -8.23
CA GLU A 42 -1.49 1.42 -7.85
C GLU A 42 -1.08 0.73 -6.52
N ALA A 43 -2.00 0.64 -5.55
CA ALA A 43 -1.78 -0.05 -4.28
C ALA A 43 -1.61 -1.57 -4.47
N ALA A 44 -2.43 -2.20 -5.31
CA ALA A 44 -2.31 -3.62 -5.65
C ALA A 44 -0.98 -3.92 -6.36
N THR A 45 -0.61 -3.12 -7.35
CA THR A 45 0.67 -3.26 -8.06
C THR A 45 1.86 -3.10 -7.10
N PHE A 46 1.77 -2.12 -6.20
CA PHE A 46 2.78 -1.91 -5.16
C PHE A 46 2.89 -3.09 -4.19
N GLN A 47 1.77 -3.68 -3.78
CA GLN A 47 1.74 -4.86 -2.93
C GLN A 47 2.50 -6.03 -3.58
N ASP A 48 2.21 -6.32 -4.84
CA ASP A 48 2.85 -7.41 -5.59
C ASP A 48 4.35 -7.17 -5.79
N ASP A 49 4.76 -5.94 -6.09
CA ASP A 49 6.16 -5.56 -6.22
C ASP A 49 6.92 -5.75 -4.91
N VAL A 50 6.33 -5.30 -3.80
CA VAL A 50 6.94 -5.43 -2.47
C VAL A 50 7.00 -6.89 -2.05
N LEU A 51 5.93 -7.67 -2.24
CA LEU A 51 5.92 -9.09 -1.94
C LEU A 51 6.98 -9.85 -2.73
N SER A 52 7.15 -9.50 -4.00
CA SER A 52 8.20 -10.05 -4.87
C SER A 52 9.61 -9.70 -4.39
N LYS A 53 9.85 -8.45 -3.97
CA LYS A 53 11.12 -8.01 -3.38
C LYS A 53 11.40 -8.71 -2.06
N VAL A 54 10.41 -8.83 -1.17
CA VAL A 54 10.54 -9.54 0.12
C VAL A 54 10.84 -11.02 -0.09
N TYR A 55 10.23 -11.64 -1.10
CA TYR A 55 10.48 -13.03 -1.46
C TYR A 55 11.91 -13.24 -1.99
N LYS A 56 12.38 -12.34 -2.85
CA LYS A 56 13.76 -12.35 -3.39
C LYS A 56 14.81 -11.97 -2.34
N SER A 57 14.45 -11.17 -1.35
CA SER A 57 15.39 -10.72 -0.31
C SER A 57 15.94 -11.89 0.49
N LYS A 58 17.26 -12.00 0.59
CA LYS A 58 17.93 -13.05 1.39
C LYS A 58 18.63 -12.47 2.60
N SER A 59 18.96 -11.17 2.58
CA SER A 59 19.67 -10.50 3.67
C SER A 59 18.74 -9.65 4.55
N LYS A 60 19.14 -9.44 5.81
CA LYS A 60 18.46 -8.51 6.73
C LYS A 60 18.54 -7.05 6.25
N LYS A 61 19.62 -6.67 5.54
CA LYS A 61 19.81 -5.31 5.03
C LYS A 61 18.82 -4.98 3.92
N GLU A 62 18.70 -5.86 2.92
CA GLU A 62 17.68 -5.73 1.86
C GLU A 62 16.28 -5.63 2.44
N PHE A 63 15.97 -6.43 3.46
CA PHE A 63 14.67 -6.38 4.12
C PHE A 63 14.41 -5.04 4.83
N SER A 64 15.44 -4.48 5.47
CA SER A 64 15.37 -3.14 6.08
C SER A 64 15.11 -2.06 5.03
N GLU A 65 15.82 -2.10 3.90
CA GLU A 65 15.65 -1.15 2.79
C GLU A 65 14.24 -1.24 2.18
N ILE A 66 13.72 -2.46 1.98
CA ILE A 66 12.35 -2.68 1.52
C ILE A 66 11.35 -2.07 2.52
N THR A 67 11.61 -2.20 3.82
CA THR A 67 10.71 -1.65 4.85
C THR A 67 10.68 -0.12 4.82
N VAL A 68 11.83 0.53 4.65
CA VAL A 68 11.90 1.99 4.51
C VAL A 68 11.16 2.44 3.25
N HIS A 69 11.44 1.80 2.12
CA HIS A 69 10.75 2.10 0.86
C HIS A 69 9.23 1.91 0.97
N VAL A 70 8.77 0.92 1.76
CA VAL A 70 7.33 0.71 1.97
C VAL A 70 6.72 1.83 2.78
N ASN A 71 7.38 2.29 3.84
CA ASN A 71 6.88 3.41 4.64
C ASN A 71 6.82 4.72 3.85
N GLU A 72 7.81 4.98 2.99
CA GLU A 72 7.80 6.17 2.12
C GLU A 72 6.63 6.13 1.12
N LYS A 73 6.40 4.98 0.48
CA LYS A 73 5.26 4.79 -0.42
C LYS A 73 3.92 4.83 0.32
N ALA A 74 3.85 4.34 1.55
CA ALA A 74 2.66 4.44 2.38
C ALA A 74 2.29 5.90 2.65
N GLN A 75 3.25 6.76 3.00
CA GLN A 75 3.03 8.19 3.17
C GLN A 75 2.51 8.84 1.87
N TYR A 76 3.07 8.46 0.72
CA TYR A 76 2.58 8.92 -0.58
C TYR A 76 1.10 8.55 -0.83
N PHE A 77 0.70 7.32 -0.51
CA PHE A 77 -0.70 6.90 -0.65
C PHE A 77 -1.63 7.66 0.29
N VAL A 78 -1.23 7.87 1.55
CA VAL A 78 -1.98 8.65 2.53
C VAL A 78 -2.10 10.12 2.11
N GLU A 79 -1.06 10.72 1.53
CA GLU A 79 -1.13 12.08 0.99
C GLU A 79 -2.09 12.19 -0.20
N LYS A 80 -2.08 11.20 -1.10
CA LYS A 80 -3.04 11.13 -2.22
C LYS A 80 -4.47 10.99 -1.71
N LEU A 81 -4.71 10.10 -0.75
CA LEU A 81 -6.01 9.92 -0.10
C LEU A 81 -6.48 11.21 0.56
N ASN A 82 -5.62 11.89 1.33
CA ASN A 82 -5.95 13.17 1.95
C ASN A 82 -6.26 14.27 0.93
N LYS A 83 -5.59 14.28 -0.23
CA LYS A 83 -5.93 15.22 -1.32
C LYS A 83 -7.28 14.91 -1.95
N LEU A 84 -7.64 13.64 -2.06
CA LEU A 84 -8.97 13.22 -2.54
C LEU A 84 -10.07 13.49 -1.52
N ASN A 85 -9.74 13.52 -0.23
CA ASN A 85 -10.69 13.82 0.84
C ASN A 85 -10.88 15.33 1.08
N LYS A 86 -10.10 16.18 0.41
CA LYS A 86 -10.16 17.65 0.49
C LYS A 86 -11.01 18.24 -0.63
#